data_AF-A0AAR2J458-F1
#
_entry.id   AF-A0AAR2J458-F1
#
_cell.length_a   1.000
_cell.length_b   1.000
_cell.length_c   1.000
_cell.angle_alpha   90.00
_cell.angle_beta   90.00
_cell.angle_gamma   90.00
#
_symmetry.space_group_name_H-M   'P 1'
#
loop_
_entity.id
_entity.type
_entity.pdbx_description
1 polymer ?
#
loop_
_entity_poly.entity_id
_entity_poly.type
_entity_poly.pdbx_seq_one_letter_code
_entity_poly.pdbx_strand_id
1 'polypeptide(L)' 'MGLQMDNDPKHTAKLVTKWLKDNKVDILEWPSQSPDFNLIEDLWA' A
#
# COMPACT_ATOMS: atom_id res chain seq x y z
N MET A 1 11.06 -7.76 -1.21
CA MET A 1 9.74 -7.88 -0.57
C MET A 1 9.28 -6.46 -0.30
N GLY A 2 8.36 -5.95 -1.11
CA GLY A 2 7.89 -4.55 -1.04
C GLY A 2 6.73 -4.40 -0.06
N LEU A 3 6.41 -3.15 0.29
CA LEU A 3 5.26 -2.79 1.09
C LEU A 3 3.98 -2.84 0.24
N GLN A 4 2.97 -3.58 0.68
CA GLN A 4 1.64 -3.59 0.09
C GLN A 4 0.76 -2.58 0.83
N MET A 5 0.11 -1.69 0.08
CA MET A 5 -0.84 -0.69 0.58
C MET A 5 -1.95 -0.52 -0.45
N ASP A 6 -3.16 -0.24 0.02
CA ASP A 6 -4.27 0.09 -0.86
C ASP A 6 -4.09 1.50 -1.48
N ASN A 7 -4.89 1.80 -2.51
CA ASN A 7 -4.87 3.10 -3.18
C ASN A 7 -5.80 4.13 -2.52
N ASP A 8 -6.08 4.03 -1.22
CA ASP A 8 -6.85 5.06 -0.52
C ASP A 8 -6.14 6.42 -0.64
N PRO A 9 -6.88 7.52 -0.87
CA PRO A 9 -6.35 8.88 -0.93
C PRO A 9 -5.34 9.23 0.17
N LYS A 10 -5.46 8.65 1.37
CA LYS A 10 -4.51 8.88 2.47
C LYS A 10 -3.11 8.32 2.18
N HIS A 11 -3.02 7.16 1.51
CA HIS A 11 -1.74 6.52 1.17
C HIS A 11 -1.09 7.09 -0.08
N THR A 12 -1.89 7.73 -0.95
CA THR A 12 -1.40 8.42 -2.15
C THR A 12 -1.13 9.91 -1.93
N ALA A 13 -1.38 10.44 -0.72
CA ALA A 13 -1.12 11.82 -0.37
C ALA A 13 0.36 12.22 -0.59
N LYS A 14 0.60 13.48 -0.99
CA LYS A 14 1.96 14.00 -1.25
C LYS A 14 2.92 13.83 -0.06
N LEU A 15 2.43 14.00 1.16
CA LEU A 15 3.23 13.83 2.37
C LEU A 15 3.68 12.37 2.53
N VAL A 16 2.77 11.42 2.35
CA VAL A 16 3.02 9.99 2.51
C VAL A 16 3.95 9.48 1.42
N THR A 17 3.65 9.80 0.16
CA THR A 17 4.51 9.44 -0.99
C THR A 17 5.92 10.03 -0.88
N LYS A 18 6.06 11.27 -0.38
CA LYS A 18 7.37 11.86 -0.08
C LYS A 18 8.11 11.05 0.98
N TRP A 19 7.47 10.76 2.11
CA TRP A 19 8.10 9.99 3.18
C TRP A 19 8.55 8.61 2.71
N LEU A 20 7.72 7.90 1.94
CA LEU A 20 8.05 6.57 1.38
C LEU A 20 9.29 6.65 0.49
N LYS A 21 9.38 7.68 -0.37
CA LYS A 21 10.53 7.92 -1.23
C LYS A 21 11.79 8.26 -0.44
N ASP A 22 11.68 9.16 0.55
CA ASP A 22 12.80 9.59 1.39
C ASP A 22 13.38 8.41 2.20
N ASN A 23 12.53 7.45 2.58
CA ASN A 23 12.92 6.24 3.30
C ASN A 23 13.27 5.05 2.41
N LYS A 24 13.26 5.21 1.07
CA LYS A 24 13.55 4.15 0.09
C LYS A 24 12.68 2.91 0.30
N VAL A 25 11.40 3.14 0.59
CA VAL A 25 10.42 2.06 0.73
C VAL A 25 9.96 1.65 -0.67
N ASP A 26 10.20 0.39 -1.03
CA ASP A 26 9.65 -0.19 -2.24
C ASP A 26 8.15 -0.44 -2.05
N ILE A 27 7.33 0.24 -2.83
CA ILE A 27 5.86 0.07 -2.83
C ILE A 27 5.51 -0.92 -3.93
N LEU A 28 4.66 -1.90 -3.62
CA LEU A 28 4.09 -2.77 -4.63
C LEU A 28 2.92 -2.05 -5.31
N GLU A 29 2.96 -1.88 -6.63
CA GLU A 29 1.80 -1.36 -7.37
C GLU A 29 0.64 -2.37 -7.26
N TRP A 30 -0.48 -1.90 -6.72
CA TRP A 30 -1.65 -2.72 -6.47
C TRP A 30 -2.88 -2.15 -7.19
N PRO A 31 -3.69 -2.97 -7.89
CA PRO A 31 -4.95 -2.51 -8.46
C PRO A 31 -5.96 -2.12 -7.37
N SER A 32 -6.62 -0.98 -7.53
CA SER A 32 -7.68 -0.53 -6.61
C SER A 32 -8.80 -1.58 -6.49
N GLN A 33 -9.42 -1.67 -5.31
CA GLN A 33 -10.58 -2.54 -5.05
C GLN A 33 -10.34 -4.04 -5.30
N SER A 34 -9.14 -4.52 -4.97
CA SER A 34 -8.79 -5.95 -5.06
C SER A 34 -8.56 -6.53 -3.66
N PRO A 35 -9.62 -6.72 -2.85
CA PRO A 35 -9.53 -7.29 -1.50
C PRO A 35 -9.06 -8.75 -1.51
N ASP A 36 -9.35 -9.49 -2.59
CA ASP A 36 -9.04 -10.91 -2.79
C ASP A 36 -7.54 -11.24 -2.77
N PHE A 37 -6.69 -10.22 -2.78
CA PHE A 37 -5.24 -10.36 -2.78
C PHE A 37 -4.58 -9.72 -1.55
N ASN A 38 -5.38 -9.25 -0.60
CA ASN A 38 -4.86 -8.72 0.64
C ASN A 38 -4.78 -9.86 1.66
N LEU A 39 -3.57 -10.44 1.81
CA LEU A 39 -3.30 -11.53 2.76
C LEU A 39 -3.67 -11.19 4.21
N ILE A 40 -3.83 -9.89 4.54
CA ILE A 40 -4.27 -9.47 5.87
C ILE A 40 -5.75 -9.76 6.12
N GLU A 41 -6.59 -9.76 5.08
CA GLU A 41 -8.03 -10.03 5.22
C GLU A 41 -8.24 -11.47 5.68
N ASP A 42 -7.48 -12.43 5.11
CA ASP A 42 -7.47 -13.83 5.54
C ASP A 42 -6.95 -14.01 6.97
N LEU A 43 -6.05 -13.14 7.43
CA LEU A 43 -5.51 -13.17 8.80
C LEU A 43 -6.52 -12.65 9.84
N TRP A 44 -7.44 -11.77 9.45
CA TRP A 44 -8.45 -11.18 10.33
C TRP A 44 -9.78 -11.94 10.34
N ALA A 45 -9.94 -12.97 9.49
CA ALA A 45 -11.10 -13.88 9.46
C ALA A 45 -11.18 -14.76 10.71
#